data_AF-A0A538AYR5-F1
#
_entry.id   AF-A0A538AYR5-F1
#
_cell.length_a   1.000
_cell.length_b   1.000
_cell.length_c   1.000
_cell.angle_alpha   90.00
_cell.angle_beta   90.00
_cell.angle_gamma   90.00
#
_symmetry.space_group_name_H-M   'P 1'
#
loop_
_entity.id
_entity.type
_entity.pdbx_description
1 polymer ?
#
loop_
_entity_poly.entity_id
_entity_poly.type
_entity_poly.pdbx_seq_one_letter_code
_entity_poly.pdbx_strand_id
1 'polypeptide(L)'
;MNQIRRGTVVEARATGHGMTDLVVEIAGARERAISYDALTGPVDVGDVVVLNTTAVALGLGTGGAHIVMAVEGREQSGDVSGHAMKLRYTPVQSSVDAIEQTRSDALDEVASLQGMPVIAAGLHSALAPAVVAARAIDPALGIAYVMTDGAALLMAFSKSVPALREAGLLDTTITAGQATGGDIEAISIYGALAAAKAIARADLVVVSMGPGNLGSGSRWGHASIEVAAIVNAVAALEGTPVVVPRISFADARERHRGLSHHTVTAL
;
A
#
# COMPACT_ATOMS: atom_id res chain seq x y z
N MET A 1 8.41 -17.95 10.81
CA MET A 1 8.94 -17.68 12.17
C MET A 1 9.76 -16.41 12.11
N ASN A 2 9.67 -15.54 13.12
CA ASN A 2 10.32 -14.22 13.11
C ASN A 2 11.69 -14.28 13.81
N GLN A 3 12.70 -13.65 13.21
CA GLN A 3 13.95 -13.30 13.87
C GLN A 3 13.82 -11.89 14.46
N ILE A 4 13.87 -11.80 15.78
CA ILE A 4 13.83 -10.54 16.52
C ILE A 4 15.22 -10.22 17.03
N ARG A 5 15.61 -8.94 16.89
CA ARG A 5 16.88 -8.39 17.39
C ARG A 5 16.63 -7.07 18.09
N ARG A 6 17.55 -6.73 18.98
CA ARG A 6 17.65 -5.41 19.61
C ARG A 6 18.69 -4.60 18.85
N GLY A 7 18.42 -3.32 18.61
CA GLY A 7 19.38 -2.40 17.99
C GLY A 7 19.29 -1.01 18.60
N THR A 8 20.32 -0.20 18.40
CA THR A 8 20.35 1.21 18.81
C THR A 8 20.31 2.10 17.56
N VAL A 9 19.42 3.08 17.54
CA VAL A 9 19.30 4.02 16.43
C VAL A 9 20.50 4.96 16.43
N VAL A 10 21.24 4.99 15.32
CA VAL A 10 22.42 5.87 15.16
C VAL A 10 22.17 6.99 14.17
N GLU A 11 21.22 6.82 13.25
CA GLU A 11 20.75 7.87 12.34
C GLU A 11 19.23 7.74 12.17
N ALA A 12 18.53 8.88 12.16
CA ALA A 12 17.09 8.94 11.95
C ALA A 12 16.73 10.07 11.00
N ARG A 13 15.89 9.77 10.01
CA ARG A 13 15.38 10.73 9.03
C ARG A 13 13.89 10.51 8.82
N ALA A 14 13.08 11.39 9.40
CA ALA A 14 11.64 11.44 9.12
C ALA A 14 11.43 11.75 7.63
N THR A 15 10.51 11.03 6.99
CA THR A 15 10.21 11.23 5.57
C THR A 15 9.14 12.30 5.34
N GLY A 16 8.46 12.75 6.39
CA GLY A 16 7.35 13.70 6.33
C GLY A 16 6.00 13.08 5.96
N HIS A 17 5.93 11.76 5.78
CA HIS A 17 4.70 11.04 5.40
C HIS A 17 4.51 9.75 6.22
N GLY A 18 4.74 9.82 7.54
CA GLY A 18 4.41 8.76 8.50
C GLY A 18 5.40 7.58 8.55
N MET A 19 6.60 7.76 7.99
CA MET A 19 7.70 6.81 8.10
C MET A 19 8.98 7.55 8.51
N THR A 20 9.82 6.87 9.27
CA THR A 20 11.19 7.30 9.56
C THR A 20 12.17 6.28 8.98
N ASP A 21 13.06 6.73 8.10
CA ASP A 21 14.21 5.97 7.61
C ASP A 21 15.31 5.99 8.69
N LEU A 22 15.86 4.82 9.02
CA LEU A 22 16.81 4.65 10.12
C LEU A 22 18.09 3.93 9.68
N VAL A 23 19.17 4.25 10.37
CA VAL A 23 20.32 3.35 10.52
C VAL A 23 20.39 2.91 11.98
N VAL A 24 20.45 1.61 12.19
CA VAL A 24 20.54 0.99 13.51
C VAL A 24 21.84 0.22 13.65
N GLU A 25 22.42 0.23 14.85
CA GLU A 25 23.52 -0.65 15.20
C GLU A 25 22.98 -1.92 15.84
N ILE A 26 23.28 -3.08 15.22
CA ILE A 26 22.92 -4.41 15.70
C ILE A 26 24.21 -5.22 15.82
N ALA A 27 24.57 -5.62 17.03
CA ALA A 27 25.80 -6.39 17.30
C ALA A 27 27.07 -5.79 16.65
N GLY A 28 27.19 -4.45 16.63
CA GLY A 28 28.33 -3.72 16.06
C GLY A 28 28.26 -3.49 14.54
N ALA A 29 27.22 -3.95 13.85
CA ALA A 29 27.00 -3.67 12.44
C ALA A 29 25.94 -2.56 12.25
N ARG A 30 26.20 -1.63 11.33
CA ARG A 30 25.23 -0.62 10.90
C ARG A 30 24.33 -1.18 9.82
N GLU A 31 23.04 -1.22 10.07
CA GLU A 31 22.04 -1.79 9.18
C GLU A 31 20.88 -0.82 8.96
N ARG A 32 20.25 -0.90 7.79
CA ARG A 32 19.08 -0.07 7.47
C ARG A 32 17.85 -0.61 8.21
N ALA A 33 17.07 0.27 8.80
CA ALA A 33 15.76 -0.03 9.34
C ALA A 33 14.74 1.03 8.93
N ILE A 34 13.46 0.72 9.07
CA ILE A 34 12.37 1.69 8.96
C ILE A 34 11.45 1.57 10.15
N SER A 35 10.84 2.70 10.49
CA SER A 35 9.82 2.81 11.50
C SER A 35 8.56 3.42 10.90
N TYR A 36 7.39 2.90 11.23
CA TYR A 36 6.12 3.54 10.89
C TYR A 36 5.65 4.33 12.10
N ASP A 37 5.54 5.64 11.93
CA ASP A 37 5.25 6.55 13.04
C ASP A 37 3.87 6.24 13.64
N ALA A 38 2.91 5.82 12.80
CA ALA A 38 1.58 5.41 13.21
C ALA A 38 1.56 4.12 14.08
N LEU A 39 2.58 3.26 13.99
CA LEU A 39 2.63 2.00 14.72
C LEU A 39 3.55 2.04 15.95
N THR A 40 4.58 2.88 15.92
CA THR A 40 5.67 2.86 16.91
C THR A 40 5.99 4.24 17.47
N GLY A 41 5.36 5.29 16.91
CA GLY A 41 5.65 6.68 17.23
C GLY A 41 6.93 7.19 16.55
N PRO A 42 7.29 8.46 16.79
CA PRO A 42 8.55 9.00 16.30
C PRO A 42 9.73 8.22 16.89
N VAL A 43 10.78 7.97 16.11
CA VAL A 43 11.99 7.27 16.58
C VAL A 43 13.19 8.19 16.41
N ASP A 44 13.95 8.37 17.48
CA ASP A 44 15.07 9.32 17.56
C ASP A 44 16.42 8.62 17.67
N VAL A 45 17.50 9.34 17.35
CA VAL A 45 18.87 8.86 17.56
C VAL A 45 19.11 8.58 19.06
N GLY A 46 19.68 7.43 19.36
CA GLY A 46 19.90 6.95 20.72
C GLY A 46 18.80 6.03 21.23
N ASP A 47 17.63 5.99 20.58
CA ASP A 47 16.58 5.04 20.93
C ASP A 47 17.07 3.60 20.79
N VAL A 48 16.63 2.76 21.73
CA VAL A 48 16.82 1.32 21.62
C VAL A 48 15.53 0.71 21.09
N VAL A 49 15.63 -0.05 20.00
CA VAL A 49 14.49 -0.57 19.27
C VAL A 49 14.51 -2.09 19.19
N VAL A 50 13.31 -2.68 19.21
CA VAL A 50 13.07 -4.09 18.90
C VAL A 50 12.74 -4.20 17.42
N LEU A 51 13.47 -5.04 16.70
CA LEU A 51 13.44 -5.11 15.23
C LEU A 51 13.04 -6.51 14.75
N ASN A 52 12.13 -6.58 13.78
CA ASN A 52 11.98 -7.75 12.94
C ASN A 52 13.02 -7.71 11.82
N THR A 53 13.96 -8.65 11.89
CA THR A 53 15.12 -8.74 10.99
C THR A 53 15.01 -9.87 9.96
N THR A 54 13.89 -10.59 9.97
CA THR A 54 13.69 -11.83 9.22
C THR A 54 13.84 -11.64 7.71
N ALA A 55 13.21 -10.61 7.15
CA ALA A 55 13.19 -10.41 5.70
C ALA A 55 14.58 -10.08 5.14
N VAL A 56 15.37 -9.28 5.88
CA VAL A 56 16.75 -8.94 5.50
C VAL A 56 17.65 -10.16 5.66
N ALA A 57 17.53 -10.92 6.75
CA ALA A 57 18.29 -12.16 6.96
C ALA A 57 18.05 -13.21 5.85
N LEU A 58 16.86 -13.21 5.24
CA LEU A 58 16.52 -14.07 4.10
C LEU A 58 16.84 -13.46 2.73
N GLY A 59 17.30 -12.20 2.66
CA GLY A 59 17.51 -11.49 1.39
C GLY A 59 16.22 -11.18 0.63
N LEU A 60 15.07 -11.11 1.31
CA LEU A 60 13.73 -10.92 0.74
C LEU A 60 13.13 -9.53 0.99
N GLY A 61 13.81 -8.67 1.74
CA GLY A 61 13.27 -7.36 2.15
C GLY A 61 13.08 -6.40 0.97
N THR A 62 11.84 -5.93 0.76
CA THR A 62 11.59 -4.81 -0.15
C THR A 62 12.31 -3.56 0.40
N GLY A 63 13.34 -3.11 -0.31
CA GLY A 63 14.22 -2.04 0.14
C GLY A 63 15.31 -2.45 1.13
N GLY A 64 15.41 -3.72 1.53
CA GLY A 64 16.50 -4.21 2.39
C GLY A 64 16.57 -3.55 3.77
N ALA A 65 15.42 -3.25 4.39
CA ALA A 65 15.35 -2.63 5.70
C ALA A 65 14.69 -3.56 6.73
N HIS A 66 15.20 -3.54 7.96
CA HIS A 66 14.54 -4.13 9.12
C HIS A 66 13.30 -3.32 9.51
N ILE A 67 12.31 -3.95 10.15
CA ILE A 67 11.09 -3.27 10.58
C ILE A 67 11.13 -3.08 12.09
N VAL A 68 11.04 -1.83 12.57
CA VAL A 68 10.88 -1.53 13.99
C VAL A 68 9.52 -2.03 14.47
N MET A 69 9.52 -2.79 15.56
CA MET A 69 8.33 -3.31 16.21
C MET A 69 7.91 -2.48 17.42
N ALA A 70 8.88 -1.96 18.18
CA ALA A 70 8.68 -1.15 19.36
C ALA A 70 9.98 -0.42 19.74
N VAL A 71 9.84 0.65 20.53
CA VAL A 71 10.95 1.33 21.21
C VAL A 71 10.98 0.87 22.68
N GLU A 72 12.12 0.40 23.16
CA GLU A 72 12.26 -0.10 24.54
C GLU A 72 11.99 1.00 25.55
N GLY A 73 11.21 0.68 26.60
CA GLY A 73 10.89 1.62 27.68
C GLY A 73 9.89 2.71 27.30
N ARG A 74 9.25 2.62 26.12
CA ARG A 74 8.26 3.58 25.66
C ARG A 74 6.85 2.98 25.71
N GLU A 75 5.96 3.67 26.42
CA GLU A 75 4.52 3.46 26.33
C GLU A 75 3.91 4.47 25.35
N GLN A 76 2.87 4.04 24.63
CA GLN A 76 2.10 4.91 23.76
C GLN A 76 0.69 5.04 24.28
N SER A 77 0.34 6.25 24.71
CA SER A 77 -0.99 6.59 25.21
C SER A 77 -2.00 6.84 24.09
N GLY A 78 -1.75 6.31 22.87
CA GLY A 78 -2.43 6.72 21.63
C GLY A 78 -3.95 6.84 21.79
N ASP A 79 -4.54 7.83 21.12
CA ASP A 79 -5.98 8.01 21.13
C ASP A 79 -6.64 6.76 20.54
N VAL A 80 -7.30 5.98 21.40
CA VAL A 80 -8.05 4.80 20.99
C VAL A 80 -9.36 5.27 20.38
N SER A 81 -9.29 5.68 19.12
CA SER A 81 -10.43 6.01 18.26
C SER A 81 -10.51 5.04 17.08
N GLY A 82 -11.64 5.03 16.38
CA GLY A 82 -11.92 4.04 15.34
C GLY A 82 -12.78 2.88 15.82
N HIS A 83 -13.72 2.48 14.97
CA HIS A 83 -14.60 1.33 15.22
C HIS A 83 -14.26 0.10 14.36
N ALA A 84 -13.15 0.16 13.61
CA ALA A 84 -12.63 -0.94 12.82
C ALA A 84 -11.13 -1.15 13.09
N MET A 85 -10.66 -2.36 12.77
CA MET A 85 -9.26 -2.76 12.93
C MET A 85 -8.68 -3.23 11.59
N LYS A 86 -7.46 -2.79 11.28
CA LYS A 86 -6.60 -3.33 10.22
C LYS A 86 -5.34 -3.94 10.81
N LEU A 87 -4.64 -4.75 10.01
CA LEU A 87 -3.55 -5.63 10.48
C LEU A 87 -4.03 -6.57 11.60
N ARG A 88 -5.28 -7.04 11.48
CA ARG A 88 -6.02 -7.72 12.54
C ARG A 88 -5.32 -8.98 13.02
N TYR A 89 -5.38 -9.24 14.33
CA TYR A 89 -4.83 -10.44 14.98
C TYR A 89 -3.31 -10.61 14.83
N THR A 90 -2.61 -9.51 14.55
CA THR A 90 -1.15 -9.40 14.65
C THR A 90 -0.76 -8.54 15.86
N PRO A 91 0.47 -8.64 16.38
CA PRO A 91 0.95 -7.76 17.45
C PRO A 91 1.02 -6.26 17.09
N VAL A 92 0.73 -5.88 15.84
CA VAL A 92 0.82 -4.50 15.31
C VAL A 92 -0.50 -4.04 14.67
N GLN A 93 -1.63 -4.51 15.21
CA GLN A 93 -2.95 -4.08 14.77
C GLN A 93 -3.17 -2.58 14.98
N SER A 94 -3.86 -1.94 14.04
CA SER A 94 -4.16 -0.50 14.08
C SER A 94 -5.67 -0.29 14.01
N SER A 95 -6.20 0.59 14.86
CA SER A 95 -7.57 1.07 14.73
C SER A 95 -7.66 2.06 13.57
N VAL A 96 -8.82 2.07 12.91
CA VAL A 96 -9.14 2.98 11.82
C VAL A 96 -10.61 3.38 11.88
N ASP A 97 -10.91 4.58 11.38
CA ASP A 97 -12.27 5.01 11.07
C ASP A 97 -12.64 4.52 9.67
N ALA A 98 -13.22 3.32 9.59
CA ALA A 98 -13.65 2.78 8.31
C ALA A 98 -14.75 3.65 7.70
N ILE A 99 -14.62 3.98 6.41
CA ILE A 99 -15.57 4.84 5.70
C ILE A 99 -16.98 4.22 5.68
N GLU A 100 -17.08 2.89 5.61
CA GLU A 100 -18.35 2.17 5.69
C GLU A 100 -19.04 2.32 7.06
N GLN A 101 -18.34 2.71 8.13
CA GLN A 101 -18.93 2.95 9.45
C GLN A 101 -19.28 4.43 9.67
N THR A 102 -18.52 5.34 9.06
CA THR A 102 -18.67 6.77 9.29
C THR A 102 -19.58 7.45 8.26
N ARG A 103 -19.72 6.89 7.06
CA ARG A 103 -20.43 7.47 5.91
C ARG A 103 -21.25 6.43 5.13
N SER A 104 -21.80 5.43 5.82
CA SER A 104 -22.59 4.36 5.19
C SER A 104 -23.72 4.90 4.30
N ASP A 105 -24.37 5.98 4.74
CA ASP A 105 -25.42 6.69 4.00
C ASP A 105 -24.99 7.08 2.58
N ALA A 106 -23.83 7.72 2.45
CA ALA A 106 -23.31 8.16 1.16
C ALA A 106 -22.82 7.00 0.30
N LEU A 107 -22.37 5.90 0.91
CA LEU A 107 -21.89 4.71 0.20
C LEU A 107 -23.06 3.87 -0.31
N ASP A 108 -24.13 3.72 0.47
CA ASP A 108 -25.33 2.97 0.10
C ASP A 108 -26.09 3.60 -1.06
N GLU A 109 -25.94 4.91 -1.28
CA GLU A 109 -26.47 5.62 -2.45
C GLU A 109 -25.71 5.31 -3.76
N VAL A 110 -24.51 4.73 -3.68
CA VAL A 110 -23.71 4.36 -4.86
C VAL A 110 -24.24 3.06 -5.46
N ALA A 111 -25.25 3.17 -6.32
CA ALA A 111 -25.76 2.03 -7.08
C ALA A 111 -24.76 1.55 -8.15
N SER A 112 -23.95 2.44 -8.70
CA SER A 112 -22.90 2.10 -9.68
C SER A 112 -21.83 3.19 -9.81
N LEU A 113 -20.71 2.84 -10.46
CA LEU A 113 -19.63 3.76 -10.81
C LEU A 113 -19.92 4.56 -12.09
N GLN A 114 -21.04 4.29 -12.78
CA GLN A 114 -21.49 4.99 -13.98
C GLN A 114 -20.43 5.01 -15.10
N GLY A 115 -19.77 3.87 -15.32
CA GLY A 115 -18.73 3.74 -16.35
C GLY A 115 -17.38 4.37 -16.00
N MET A 116 -17.18 4.91 -14.78
CA MET A 116 -15.91 5.49 -14.33
C MET A 116 -14.73 4.53 -14.64
N PRO A 117 -13.66 5.01 -15.31
CA PRO A 117 -12.50 4.19 -15.60
C PRO A 117 -11.73 3.84 -14.33
N VAL A 118 -11.43 2.54 -14.19
CA VAL A 118 -10.63 2.02 -13.09
C VAL A 118 -9.44 1.26 -13.64
N ILE A 119 -8.25 1.81 -13.45
CA ILE A 119 -6.98 1.21 -13.86
C ILE A 119 -6.60 0.12 -12.85
N ALA A 120 -6.70 -1.14 -13.24
CA ALA A 120 -6.30 -2.30 -12.45
C ALA A 120 -4.85 -2.68 -12.76
N ALA A 121 -3.94 -2.49 -11.79
CA ALA A 121 -2.53 -2.79 -11.94
C ALA A 121 -2.03 -3.81 -10.91
N GLY A 122 -1.29 -4.82 -11.37
CA GLY A 122 -0.78 -5.88 -10.50
C GLY A 122 0.47 -5.53 -9.69
N LEU A 123 0.96 -4.29 -9.75
CA LEU A 123 2.16 -3.83 -9.04
C LEU A 123 2.02 -2.35 -8.66
N HIS A 124 2.51 -2.01 -7.46
CA HIS A 124 2.57 -0.62 -7.00
C HIS A 124 3.36 0.33 -7.91
N SER A 125 4.39 -0.17 -8.59
CA SER A 125 5.21 0.64 -9.52
C SER A 125 4.45 1.18 -10.73
N ALA A 126 3.26 0.63 -11.04
CA ALA A 126 2.40 1.15 -12.10
C ALA A 126 1.65 2.43 -11.72
N LEU A 127 1.57 2.78 -10.42
CA LEU A 127 0.85 3.95 -9.94
C LEU A 127 1.32 5.24 -10.61
N ALA A 128 2.62 5.55 -10.50
CA ALA A 128 3.19 6.79 -11.03
C ALA A 128 2.98 6.95 -12.55
N PRO A 129 3.33 5.98 -13.42
CA PRO A 129 3.09 6.15 -14.84
C PRO A 129 1.59 6.23 -15.19
N ALA A 130 0.71 5.50 -14.48
CA ALA A 130 -0.73 5.57 -14.72
C ALA A 130 -1.29 6.97 -14.40
N VAL A 131 -0.93 7.53 -13.24
CA VAL A 131 -1.37 8.87 -12.82
C VAL A 131 -0.82 9.95 -13.74
N VAL A 132 0.48 9.89 -14.08
CA VAL A 132 1.10 10.85 -14.99
C VAL A 132 0.47 10.79 -16.38
N ALA A 133 0.20 9.58 -16.90
CA ALA A 133 -0.46 9.42 -18.19
C ALA A 133 -1.90 9.98 -18.17
N ALA A 134 -2.67 9.72 -17.11
CA ALA A 134 -4.02 10.25 -16.96
C ALA A 134 -4.02 11.79 -16.93
N ARG A 135 -3.14 12.40 -16.12
CA ARG A 135 -2.98 13.87 -16.05
C ARG A 135 -2.49 14.50 -17.35
N ALA A 136 -1.70 13.76 -18.14
CA ALA A 136 -1.27 14.22 -19.46
C ALA A 136 -2.40 14.20 -20.50
N ILE A 137 -3.39 13.32 -20.33
CA ILE A 137 -4.59 13.28 -21.19
C ILE A 137 -5.55 14.40 -20.81
N ASP A 138 -5.83 14.56 -19.51
CA ASP A 138 -6.67 15.62 -19.00
C ASP A 138 -6.16 16.11 -17.62
N PRO A 139 -5.60 17.33 -17.55
CA PRO A 139 -5.12 17.91 -16.30
C PRO A 139 -6.20 18.15 -15.26
N ALA A 140 -7.49 18.16 -15.62
CA ALA A 140 -8.60 18.46 -14.71
C ALA A 140 -9.15 17.23 -13.97
N LEU A 141 -8.74 16.01 -14.36
CA LEU A 141 -9.26 14.78 -13.74
C LEU A 141 -8.99 14.74 -12.23
N GLY A 142 -10.03 14.45 -11.46
CA GLY A 142 -9.90 13.95 -10.10
C GLY A 142 -9.42 12.49 -10.12
N ILE A 143 -8.26 12.22 -9.54
CA ILE A 143 -7.64 10.90 -9.52
C ILE A 143 -7.52 10.39 -8.09
N ALA A 144 -8.13 9.24 -7.84
CA ALA A 144 -7.96 8.49 -6.60
C ALA A 144 -7.06 7.27 -6.79
N TYR A 145 -6.25 6.95 -5.78
CA TYR A 145 -5.50 5.70 -5.71
C TYR A 145 -6.10 4.81 -4.62
N VAL A 146 -6.55 3.61 -4.99
CA VAL A 146 -6.95 2.56 -4.05
C VAL A 146 -5.80 1.58 -3.88
N MET A 147 -5.18 1.58 -2.70
CA MET A 147 -4.16 0.61 -2.30
C MET A 147 -4.81 -0.63 -1.67
N THR A 148 -4.63 -1.79 -2.29
CA THR A 148 -5.10 -3.07 -1.75
C THR A 148 -4.04 -3.73 -0.86
N ASP A 149 -4.45 -4.74 -0.12
CA ASP A 149 -3.61 -5.58 0.75
C ASP A 149 -2.99 -6.78 0.03
N GLY A 150 -2.90 -6.76 -1.31
CA GLY A 150 -2.12 -7.73 -2.07
C GLY A 150 -0.62 -7.71 -1.71
N ALA A 151 -0.17 -6.64 -1.05
CA ALA A 151 1.14 -6.51 -0.43
C ALA A 151 0.99 -5.98 1.01
N ALA A 152 2.06 -6.08 1.80
CA ALA A 152 1.96 -5.93 3.26
C ALA A 152 2.66 -4.70 3.86
N LEU A 153 3.35 -3.87 3.07
CA LEU A 153 3.93 -2.62 3.59
C LEU A 153 2.87 -1.51 3.63
N LEU A 154 2.95 -0.65 4.66
CA LEU A 154 2.04 0.49 4.82
C LEU A 154 2.26 1.51 3.71
N MET A 155 1.24 2.34 3.45
CA MET A 155 1.30 3.34 2.37
C MET A 155 2.48 4.30 2.55
N ALA A 156 2.83 4.60 3.80
CA ALA A 156 3.97 5.44 4.20
C ALA A 156 5.33 4.94 3.66
N PHE A 157 5.45 3.67 3.25
CA PHE A 157 6.67 3.18 2.58
C PHE A 157 6.79 3.68 1.14
N SER A 158 5.68 4.01 0.49
CA SER A 158 5.69 4.47 -0.89
C SER A 158 6.38 5.83 -1.00
N LYS A 159 7.36 5.91 -1.89
CA LYS A 159 7.93 7.20 -2.33
C LYS A 159 7.10 7.85 -3.44
N SER A 160 6.33 7.05 -4.18
CA SER A 160 5.54 7.53 -5.32
C SER A 160 4.31 8.28 -4.87
N VAL A 161 3.61 7.79 -3.84
CA VAL A 161 2.40 8.44 -3.30
C VAL A 161 2.69 9.88 -2.89
N PRO A 162 3.61 10.19 -1.95
CA PRO A 162 3.88 11.56 -1.54
C PRO A 162 4.38 12.42 -2.71
N ALA A 163 5.26 11.91 -3.58
CA ALA A 163 5.75 12.66 -4.73
C ALA A 163 4.62 13.05 -5.72
N LEU A 164 3.65 12.17 -5.96
CA LEU A 164 2.50 12.47 -6.82
C LEU A 164 1.52 13.44 -6.15
N ARG A 165 1.34 13.35 -4.83
CA ARG A 165 0.52 14.28 -4.02
C ARG A 165 1.12 15.69 -4.03
N GLU A 166 2.41 15.81 -3.75
CA GLU A 166 3.17 17.07 -3.75
C GLU A 166 3.18 17.74 -5.12
N ALA A 167 3.24 16.95 -6.20
CA ALA A 167 3.14 17.44 -7.57
C ALA A 167 1.70 17.81 -8.00
N GLY A 168 0.69 17.61 -7.14
CA GLY A 168 -0.72 17.87 -7.45
C GLY A 168 -1.30 16.94 -8.52
N LEU A 169 -0.70 15.76 -8.73
CA LEU A 169 -1.13 14.80 -9.75
C LEU A 169 -2.12 13.76 -9.20
N LEU A 170 -2.06 13.48 -7.90
CA LEU A 170 -2.92 12.53 -7.19
C LEU A 170 -3.75 13.25 -6.11
N ASP A 171 -5.07 13.08 -6.12
CA ASP A 171 -5.98 13.89 -5.29
C ASP A 171 -6.43 13.19 -4.01
N THR A 172 -6.56 11.87 -4.03
CA THR A 172 -6.99 11.11 -2.86
C THR A 172 -6.38 9.72 -2.85
N THR A 173 -6.00 9.26 -1.67
CA THR A 173 -5.55 7.90 -1.42
C THR A 173 -6.57 7.17 -0.55
N ILE A 174 -6.88 5.94 -0.93
CA ILE A 174 -7.85 5.09 -0.26
C ILE A 174 -7.16 3.75 -0.02
N THR A 175 -7.37 3.13 1.13
CA THR A 175 -6.85 1.78 1.40
C THR A 175 -8.00 0.80 1.56
N ALA A 176 -7.82 -0.42 1.06
CA ALA A 176 -8.83 -1.49 1.13
C ALA A 176 -8.28 -2.73 1.82
N GLY A 177 -9.15 -3.46 2.54
CA GLY A 177 -8.77 -4.70 3.23
C GLY A 177 -7.88 -4.44 4.45
N GLN A 178 -6.71 -5.07 4.51
CA GLN A 178 -5.71 -4.86 5.57
C GLN A 178 -4.71 -3.74 5.29
N ALA A 179 -4.68 -3.17 4.09
CA ALA A 179 -3.82 -2.04 3.74
C ALA A 179 -4.24 -0.82 4.54
N THR A 180 -3.30 0.00 5.00
CA THR A 180 -3.60 1.17 5.83
C THR A 180 -2.61 2.32 5.61
N GLY A 181 -3.03 3.53 5.99
CA GLY A 181 -2.28 4.78 5.87
C GLY A 181 -2.73 5.67 4.70
N GLY A 182 -3.96 5.50 4.20
CA GLY A 182 -4.54 6.38 3.18
C GLY A 182 -5.34 7.52 3.78
N ASP A 183 -5.76 8.48 2.94
CA ASP A 183 -6.68 9.55 3.34
C ASP A 183 -8.06 8.99 3.75
N ILE A 184 -8.47 7.89 3.10
CA ILE A 184 -9.71 7.15 3.40
C ILE A 184 -9.37 5.68 3.66
N GLU A 185 -9.90 5.13 4.75
CA GLU A 185 -9.74 3.72 5.11
C GLU A 185 -11.04 2.97 4.80
N ALA A 186 -11.01 2.01 3.87
CA ALA A 186 -12.15 1.16 3.54
C ALA A 186 -11.94 -0.29 3.99
N ILE A 187 -13.03 -0.97 4.33
CA ILE A 187 -13.05 -2.39 4.71
C ILE A 187 -12.80 -3.27 3.48
N SER A 188 -13.37 -2.91 2.33
CA SER A 188 -13.32 -3.72 1.11
C SER A 188 -13.01 -2.90 -0.13
N ILE A 189 -12.65 -3.57 -1.23
CA ILE A 189 -12.49 -2.90 -2.53
C ILE A 189 -13.79 -2.27 -3.03
N TYR A 190 -14.95 -2.87 -2.73
CA TYR A 190 -16.25 -2.33 -3.10
C TYR A 190 -16.54 -1.02 -2.37
N GLY A 191 -16.30 -1.00 -1.05
CA GLY A 191 -16.40 0.22 -0.25
C GLY A 191 -15.38 1.28 -0.66
N ALA A 192 -14.16 0.88 -1.03
CA ALA A 192 -13.14 1.80 -1.55
C ALA A 192 -13.54 2.43 -2.89
N LEU A 193 -14.11 1.66 -3.82
CA LEU A 193 -14.61 2.15 -5.10
C LEU A 193 -15.84 3.05 -4.93
N ALA A 194 -16.76 2.69 -4.03
CA ALA A 194 -17.89 3.54 -3.68
C ALA A 194 -17.44 4.85 -3.04
N ALA A 195 -16.46 4.81 -2.12
CA ALA A 195 -15.87 5.99 -1.52
C ALA A 195 -15.12 6.86 -2.55
N ALA A 196 -14.42 6.25 -3.51
CA ALA A 196 -13.78 6.98 -4.61
C ALA A 196 -14.81 7.79 -5.43
N LYS A 197 -15.99 7.23 -5.66
CA LYS A 197 -17.09 7.89 -6.38
C LYS A 197 -17.81 8.95 -5.54
N ALA A 198 -18.32 8.58 -4.36
CA ALA A 198 -19.21 9.44 -3.56
C ALA A 198 -18.47 10.45 -2.69
N ILE A 199 -17.29 10.08 -2.16
CA ILE A 199 -16.54 10.88 -1.19
C ILE A 199 -15.41 11.63 -1.89
N ALA A 200 -14.52 10.91 -2.58
CA ALA A 200 -13.39 11.52 -3.29
C ALA A 200 -13.81 12.21 -4.60
N ARG A 201 -14.99 11.88 -5.13
CA ARG A 201 -15.52 12.40 -6.41
C ARG A 201 -14.52 12.25 -7.55
N ALA A 202 -13.82 11.12 -7.58
CA ALA A 202 -12.83 10.84 -8.60
C ALA A 202 -13.49 10.64 -9.97
N ASP A 203 -12.81 11.12 -11.01
CA ASP A 203 -13.12 10.85 -12.41
C ASP A 203 -12.39 9.58 -12.89
N LEU A 204 -11.26 9.23 -12.24
CA LEU A 204 -10.47 8.05 -12.53
C LEU A 204 -9.91 7.45 -11.25
N VAL A 205 -9.91 6.12 -11.17
CA VAL A 205 -9.31 5.38 -10.04
C VAL A 205 -8.17 4.51 -10.52
N VAL A 206 -7.03 4.56 -9.85
CA VAL A 206 -5.96 3.56 -9.99
C VAL A 206 -6.07 2.59 -8.83
N VAL A 207 -6.12 1.29 -9.09
CA VAL A 207 -6.17 0.24 -8.07
C VAL A 207 -4.94 -0.66 -8.23
N SER A 208 -4.16 -0.80 -7.16
CA SER A 208 -3.06 -1.77 -7.09
C SER A 208 -2.71 -2.08 -5.64
N MET A 209 -2.09 -3.23 -5.38
CA MET A 209 -1.37 -3.43 -4.11
C MET A 209 -0.38 -2.31 -3.80
N GLY A 210 -0.06 -2.19 -2.51
CA GLY A 210 1.05 -1.38 -2.00
C GLY A 210 2.43 -2.00 -2.27
N PRO A 211 3.50 -1.41 -1.69
CA PRO A 211 4.84 -1.97 -1.73
C PRO A 211 4.95 -3.32 -0.99
N GLY A 212 5.91 -4.16 -1.37
CA GLY A 212 6.13 -5.46 -0.71
C GLY A 212 5.40 -6.64 -1.36
N ASN A 213 5.37 -6.69 -2.70
CA ASN A 213 4.66 -7.73 -3.43
C ASN A 213 5.28 -9.12 -3.20
N LEU A 214 4.43 -10.12 -3.00
CA LEU A 214 4.85 -11.52 -2.85
C LEU A 214 4.61 -12.30 -4.15
N GLY A 215 5.55 -13.17 -4.51
CA GLY A 215 5.41 -14.04 -5.67
C GLY A 215 6.32 -15.26 -5.60
N SER A 216 5.93 -16.29 -6.33
CA SER A 216 6.65 -17.55 -6.49
C SER A 216 6.77 -17.90 -7.97
N GLY A 217 7.42 -19.02 -8.29
CA GLY A 217 7.42 -19.56 -9.65
C GLY A 217 6.15 -20.32 -10.04
N SER A 218 5.20 -20.48 -9.12
CA SER A 218 3.94 -21.19 -9.39
C SER A 218 2.95 -20.30 -10.14
N ARG A 219 2.12 -20.92 -10.98
CA ARG A 219 1.10 -20.22 -11.79
C ARG A 219 0.21 -19.29 -10.94
N TRP A 220 -0.27 -19.78 -9.80
CA TRP A 220 -1.23 -19.05 -8.96
C TRP A 220 -0.60 -18.34 -7.77
N GLY A 221 0.66 -18.61 -7.46
CA GLY A 221 1.31 -18.11 -6.24
C GLY A 221 1.97 -16.76 -6.47
N HIS A 222 1.19 -15.74 -6.83
CA HIS A 222 1.65 -14.37 -6.89
C HIS A 222 0.54 -13.39 -6.51
N ALA A 223 0.90 -12.31 -5.80
CA ALA A 223 -0.05 -11.30 -5.35
C ALA A 223 -0.80 -10.61 -6.51
N SER A 224 -0.15 -10.45 -7.68
CA SER A 224 -0.76 -9.77 -8.83
C SER A 224 -1.98 -10.49 -9.41
N ILE A 225 -2.33 -11.68 -8.90
CA ILE A 225 -3.57 -12.38 -9.26
C ILE A 225 -4.82 -11.60 -8.82
N GLU A 226 -4.66 -10.69 -7.85
CA GLU A 226 -5.72 -9.78 -7.39
C GLU A 226 -6.34 -8.94 -8.52
N VAL A 227 -5.62 -8.73 -9.64
CA VAL A 227 -6.14 -8.00 -10.81
C VAL A 227 -7.46 -8.62 -11.29
N ALA A 228 -7.62 -9.94 -11.24
CA ALA A 228 -8.87 -10.60 -11.59
C ALA A 228 -10.02 -10.17 -10.67
N ALA A 229 -9.76 -10.12 -9.37
CA ALA A 229 -10.75 -9.68 -8.37
C ALA A 229 -11.08 -8.18 -8.51
N ILE A 230 -10.09 -7.35 -8.83
CA ILE A 230 -10.28 -5.92 -9.09
C ILE A 230 -11.18 -5.73 -10.32
N VAL A 231 -10.88 -6.39 -11.44
CA VAL A 231 -11.68 -6.31 -12.67
C VAL A 231 -13.12 -6.72 -12.40
N ASN A 232 -13.33 -7.82 -11.66
CA ASN A 232 -14.66 -8.29 -11.29
C ASN A 232 -15.41 -7.28 -10.40
N ALA A 233 -14.73 -6.69 -9.41
CA ALA A 233 -15.35 -5.70 -8.53
C ALA A 233 -15.77 -4.43 -9.29
N VAL A 234 -14.92 -3.96 -10.21
CA VAL A 234 -15.22 -2.81 -11.08
C VAL A 234 -16.41 -3.12 -11.99
N ALA A 235 -16.42 -4.27 -12.64
CA ALA A 235 -17.51 -4.68 -13.52
C ALA A 235 -18.83 -4.86 -12.76
N ALA A 236 -18.79 -5.43 -11.56
CA ALA A 236 -19.97 -5.62 -10.70
C ALA A 236 -20.61 -4.29 -10.26
N LEU A 237 -19.81 -3.21 -10.17
CA LEU A 237 -20.30 -1.86 -9.90
C LEU A 237 -20.48 -1.03 -11.18
N GLU A 238 -20.55 -1.66 -12.36
CA GLU A 238 -20.75 -1.00 -13.67
C GLU A 238 -19.70 0.10 -13.98
N GLY A 239 -18.47 -0.07 -13.50
CA GLY A 239 -17.33 0.73 -13.93
C GLY A 239 -16.67 0.18 -15.19
N THR A 240 -15.68 0.91 -15.71
CA THR A 240 -14.89 0.47 -16.87
C THR A 240 -13.52 -0.04 -16.42
N PRO A 241 -13.29 -1.37 -16.33
CA PRO A 241 -11.99 -1.89 -15.94
C PRO A 241 -10.96 -1.72 -17.05
N VAL A 242 -9.80 -1.15 -16.71
CA VAL A 242 -8.65 -0.96 -17.60
C VAL A 242 -7.45 -1.69 -17.01
N VAL A 243 -7.06 -2.82 -17.60
CA VAL A 243 -5.96 -3.63 -17.06
C VAL A 243 -4.61 -3.12 -17.57
N VAL A 244 -3.66 -2.93 -16.65
CA VAL A 244 -2.26 -2.62 -17.00
C VAL A 244 -1.50 -3.93 -17.20
N PRO A 245 -1.15 -4.29 -18.45
CA PRO A 245 -0.37 -5.50 -18.69
C PRO A 245 1.05 -5.33 -18.15
N ARG A 246 1.58 -6.36 -17.50
CA ARG A 246 3.00 -6.41 -17.16
C ARG A 246 3.75 -6.90 -18.38
N ILE A 247 4.51 -6.01 -19.02
CA ILE A 247 5.34 -6.33 -20.18
C ILE A 247 6.80 -6.13 -19.77
N SER A 248 7.63 -7.14 -20.00
CA SER A 248 9.07 -7.04 -19.76
C SER A 248 9.83 -7.71 -20.89
N PHE A 249 10.93 -7.10 -21.30
CA PHE A 249 11.91 -7.71 -22.20
C PHE A 249 13.29 -7.86 -21.54
N ALA A 250 13.41 -7.41 -20.28
CA ALA A 250 14.67 -7.39 -19.54
C ALA A 250 15.02 -8.76 -18.92
N ASP A 251 14.04 -9.65 -18.77
CA ASP A 251 14.27 -10.99 -18.24
C ASP A 251 14.64 -11.94 -19.38
N ALA A 252 15.72 -12.70 -19.25
CA ALA A 252 16.14 -13.65 -20.27
C ALA A 252 15.22 -14.89 -20.35
N ARG A 253 14.46 -15.18 -19.29
CA ARG A 253 13.56 -16.34 -19.22
C ARG A 253 12.33 -16.11 -20.08
N GLU A 254 12.04 -17.04 -20.97
CA GLU A 254 11.00 -16.93 -21.99
C GLU A 254 9.60 -16.56 -21.42
N ARG A 255 9.18 -17.17 -20.30
CA ARG A 255 7.89 -16.86 -19.63
C ARG A 255 7.78 -15.44 -19.03
N HIS A 256 8.88 -14.71 -18.98
CA HIS A 256 8.98 -13.35 -18.47
C HIS A 256 9.34 -12.35 -19.58
N ARG A 257 9.43 -12.79 -20.85
CA ARG A 257 9.62 -11.96 -22.04
C ARG A 257 8.28 -11.70 -22.73
N GLY A 258 8.05 -10.45 -23.12
CA GLY A 258 6.79 -10.02 -23.68
C GLY A 258 5.71 -9.89 -22.61
N LEU A 259 4.51 -10.38 -22.88
CA LEU A 259 3.41 -10.35 -21.92
C LEU A 259 3.67 -11.32 -20.76
N SER A 260 3.71 -10.80 -19.54
CA SER A 260 3.96 -11.59 -18.34
C SER A 260 2.87 -12.64 -18.14
N HIS A 261 3.29 -13.86 -17.76
CA HIS A 261 2.35 -14.91 -17.36
C HIS A 261 1.44 -14.50 -16.19
N HIS A 262 1.87 -13.58 -15.31
CA HIS A 262 1.00 -13.04 -14.25
C HIS A 262 -0.23 -12.33 -14.83
N THR A 263 -0.05 -11.59 -15.93
CA THR A 263 -1.17 -10.91 -16.61
C THR A 263 -2.05 -11.94 -17.32
N VAL A 264 -1.45 -12.89 -18.04
CA VAL A 264 -2.20 -13.96 -18.73
C VAL A 264 -2.97 -14.86 -17.75
N THR A 265 -2.45 -15.06 -16.54
CA THR A 265 -3.09 -15.92 -15.54
C THR A 265 -4.24 -15.22 -14.81
N ALA A 266 -4.18 -13.89 -14.69
CA ALA A 266 -5.22 -13.09 -14.04
C ALA A 266 -6.41 -12.76 -14.96
N LEU A 267 -6.24 -12.85 -16.29
CA LEU A 267 -7.28 -12.61 -17.29
C LEU A 267 -7.84 -13.93 -17.85
#